data_AF-A0A1V2GBQ1-F1
#
_entry.id   AF-A0A1V2GBQ1-F1
#
_cell.length_a   1.000
_cell.length_b   1.000
_cell.length_c   1.000
_cell.angle_alpha   90.00
_cell.angle_beta   90.00
_cell.angle_gamma   90.00
#
_symmetry.space_group_name_H-M   'P 1'
#
loop_
_entity.id
_entity.type
_entity.pdbx_description
1 polymer ?
#
loop_
_entity_poly.entity_id
_entity_poly.type
_entity_poly.pdbx_seq_one_letter_code
_entity_poly.pdbx_strand_id
1 'polypeptide(L)'
;MRTTSFAKVAALCGLLALSGCASKITQPDKYSGFLNNYSDLKETTSATGKPVLRWVDPSFDQSKYDSIVWNPITYYPVPKPSTQVGQKVLDKILNYTNTEMKEAIAQRKPLVTTAGPHSLIFRGAITGVDTSKEGLQFYEVVPVALVVAGTQMATGHRTMDTRLYFEGELIDA
;
A
#
# COMPACT_ATOMS: atom_id res chain seq x y z
N MET A 1 35.14 -40.65 22.51
CA MET A 1 33.67 -40.51 22.46
C MET A 1 33.27 -39.06 22.63
N ARG A 2 32.40 -38.57 21.76
CA ARG A 2 31.41 -37.49 21.99
C ARG A 2 31.91 -36.05 22.24
N THR A 3 32.38 -35.33 21.22
CA THR A 3 32.30 -33.85 21.27
C THR A 3 32.17 -33.16 19.90
N THR A 4 32.54 -33.79 18.77
CA THR A 4 32.58 -33.09 17.46
C THR A 4 31.26 -33.08 16.68
N SER A 5 30.29 -33.96 17.00
CA SER A 5 29.01 -34.01 16.29
C SER A 5 27.98 -32.98 16.77
N PHE A 6 28.11 -32.46 18.00
CA PHE A 6 27.13 -31.52 18.57
C PHE A 6 27.28 -30.09 18.04
N ALA A 7 28.51 -29.67 17.69
CA ALA A 7 28.76 -28.31 17.20
C ALA A 7 28.21 -28.06 15.79
N LYS A 8 28.11 -29.10 14.93
CA LYS A 8 27.60 -28.96 13.56
C LYS A 8 26.08 -28.89 13.47
N VAL A 9 25.36 -29.47 14.44
CA VAL A 9 23.89 -29.45 14.48
C VAL A 9 23.37 -28.08 14.93
N ALA A 10 24.07 -27.43 15.87
CA ALA A 10 23.70 -26.09 16.34
C ALA A 10 23.81 -25.01 15.26
N ALA A 11 24.81 -25.12 14.37
CA ALA A 11 25.01 -24.17 13.27
C ALA A 11 23.92 -24.28 12.18
N LEU A 12 23.33 -25.45 11.98
CA LEU A 12 22.31 -25.66 10.95
C LEU A 12 20.92 -25.17 11.40
N CYS A 13 20.61 -25.21 12.71
CA CYS A 13 19.38 -24.64 13.26
C CYS A 13 19.39 -23.10 13.30
N GLY A 14 20.57 -22.46 13.42
CA GLY A 14 20.68 -21.00 13.42
C GLY A 14 20.36 -20.35 12.07
N LEU A 15 20.63 -21.05 10.96
CA LEU A 15 20.34 -20.58 9.60
C LEU A 15 18.85 -20.67 9.21
N LEU A 16 18.08 -21.52 9.88
CA LEU A 16 16.62 -21.65 9.68
C LEU A 16 15.80 -20.66 10.52
N ALA A 17 16.43 -19.95 11.46
CA ALA A 17 15.75 -18.98 12.32
C ALA A 17 15.59 -17.58 11.70
N LEU A 18 16.09 -17.36 10.46
CA LEU A 18 16.03 -16.06 9.78
C LEU A 18 14.88 -15.93 8.77
N SER A 19 14.10 -16.99 8.53
CA SER A 19 12.89 -16.91 7.70
C SER A 19 11.68 -16.57 8.58
N GLY A 20 11.32 -15.30 8.71
CA GLY A 20 10.13 -15.00 9.51
C GLY A 20 9.64 -13.56 9.64
N CYS A 21 10.05 -12.62 8.81
CA CYS A 21 9.15 -11.51 8.48
C CYS A 21 8.57 -11.83 7.10
N ALA A 22 7.53 -12.68 7.07
CA ALA A 22 6.77 -12.95 5.85
C ALA A 22 6.00 -11.68 5.47
N SER A 23 6.71 -10.70 4.94
CA SER A 23 6.14 -9.46 4.48
C SER A 23 5.55 -9.73 3.10
N LYS A 24 4.26 -10.09 3.09
CA LYS A 24 3.53 -10.46 1.88
C LYS A 24 3.45 -9.25 0.94
N ILE A 25 4.11 -9.32 -0.21
CA ILE A 25 3.90 -8.37 -1.30
C ILE A 25 2.54 -8.62 -1.97
N THR A 26 1.93 -7.57 -2.52
CA THR A 26 0.67 -7.66 -3.27
C THR A 26 0.84 -8.64 -4.42
N GLN A 27 0.01 -9.68 -4.44
CA GLN A 27 0.03 -10.71 -5.48
C GLN A 27 -0.76 -10.22 -6.72
N PRO A 28 -0.47 -10.73 -7.93
CA PRO A 28 -1.15 -10.27 -9.15
C PRO A 28 -2.68 -10.42 -9.14
N ASP A 29 -3.22 -11.43 -8.45
CA ASP A 29 -4.66 -11.59 -8.25
C ASP A 29 -5.28 -10.48 -7.38
N LYS A 30 -4.44 -9.65 -6.77
CA LYS A 30 -4.82 -8.52 -5.92
C LYS A 30 -4.68 -7.16 -6.60
N TYR A 31 -4.35 -7.11 -7.89
CA TYR A 31 -4.28 -5.86 -8.65
C TYR A 31 -5.67 -5.35 -8.98
N SER A 32 -5.92 -4.08 -8.66
CA SER A 32 -7.25 -3.49 -8.80
C SER A 32 -7.62 -3.11 -10.24
N GLY A 33 -6.60 -2.94 -11.09
CA GLY A 33 -6.74 -2.36 -12.42
C GLY A 33 -6.63 -0.82 -12.45
N PHE A 34 -6.32 -0.17 -11.33
CA PHE A 34 -6.14 1.29 -11.25
C PHE A 34 -4.91 1.77 -12.03
N LEU A 35 -3.80 1.03 -11.93
CA LEU A 35 -2.57 1.35 -12.67
C LEU A 35 -2.69 0.85 -14.11
N ASN A 36 -2.13 1.61 -15.05
CA ASN A 36 -2.18 1.24 -16.47
C ASN A 36 -1.36 -0.01 -16.79
N ASN A 37 -0.28 -0.27 -16.05
CA ASN A 37 0.58 -1.42 -16.25
C ASN A 37 1.21 -1.88 -14.92
N TYR A 38 1.01 -3.16 -14.58
CA TYR A 38 1.58 -3.78 -13.38
C TYR A 38 2.82 -4.63 -13.68
N SER A 39 3.09 -4.94 -14.96
CA SER A 39 4.10 -5.92 -15.39
C SER A 39 5.52 -5.50 -15.03
N ASP A 40 5.77 -4.19 -14.96
CA ASP A 40 7.09 -3.64 -14.67
C ASP A 40 7.32 -3.38 -13.18
N LEU A 41 6.29 -3.58 -12.33
CA LEU A 41 6.41 -3.43 -10.89
C LEU A 41 7.33 -4.49 -10.32
N LYS A 42 8.32 -4.02 -9.54
CA LYS A 42 9.28 -4.89 -8.86
C LYS A 42 9.17 -4.69 -7.36
N GLU A 43 9.48 -5.75 -6.62
CA GLU A 43 9.61 -5.66 -5.18
C GLU A 43 10.74 -4.72 -4.79
N THR A 44 10.45 -3.78 -3.91
CA THR A 44 11.42 -2.87 -3.30
C THR A 44 11.04 -2.63 -1.84
N THR A 45 11.87 -1.87 -1.12
CA THR A 45 11.65 -1.56 0.30
C THR A 45 11.23 -0.10 0.47
N SER A 46 10.18 0.14 1.26
CA SER A 46 9.74 1.48 1.64
C SER A 46 10.74 2.15 2.59
N ALA A 47 10.59 3.46 2.79
CA ALA A 47 11.40 4.20 3.78
C ALA A 47 11.24 3.66 5.22
N THR A 48 10.15 2.95 5.51
CA THR A 48 9.86 2.31 6.80
C THR A 48 10.24 0.83 6.87
N GLY A 49 10.96 0.31 5.86
CA GLY A 49 11.43 -1.06 5.84
C GLY A 49 10.39 -2.11 5.46
N LYS A 50 9.26 -1.72 4.85
CA LYS A 50 8.20 -2.63 4.40
C LYS A 50 8.35 -2.92 2.91
N PRO A 51 8.10 -4.14 2.43
CA PRO A 51 8.10 -4.41 1.00
C PRO A 51 6.96 -3.66 0.32
N VAL A 52 7.24 -3.12 -0.85
CA VAL A 52 6.28 -2.45 -1.72
C VAL A 52 6.58 -2.82 -3.17
N LEU A 53 5.57 -2.78 -4.02
CA LEU A 53 5.78 -2.84 -5.46
C LEU A 53 6.06 -1.43 -5.98
N ARG A 54 7.13 -1.28 -6.75
CA ARG A 54 7.47 -0.01 -7.39
C ARG A 54 8.10 -0.24 -8.75
N TRP A 55 7.79 0.64 -9.67
CA TRP A 55 8.52 0.84 -10.91
C TRP A 55 8.90 2.31 -11.02
N VAL A 56 10.07 2.57 -11.61
CA VAL A 56 10.55 3.91 -11.94
C VAL A 56 11.14 3.80 -13.34
N ASP A 57 10.77 4.71 -14.23
CA ASP A 57 11.35 4.77 -15.57
C ASP A 57 12.88 4.93 -15.47
N PRO A 58 13.69 4.12 -16.19
CA PRO A 58 15.16 4.22 -16.13
C PRO A 58 15.72 5.58 -16.54
N SER A 59 14.97 6.35 -17.33
CA SER A 59 15.32 7.70 -17.77
C SER A 59 14.77 8.81 -16.87
N PHE A 60 14.02 8.44 -15.82
CA PHE A 60 13.43 9.39 -14.87
C PHE A 60 14.52 10.22 -14.19
N ASP A 61 14.39 11.54 -14.32
CA ASP A 61 15.25 12.51 -13.68
C ASP A 61 14.38 13.53 -12.94
N GLN A 62 14.36 13.42 -11.61
CA GLN A 62 13.58 14.28 -10.75
C GLN A 62 13.92 15.78 -10.91
N SER A 63 15.11 16.13 -11.40
CA SER A 63 15.53 17.52 -11.60
C SER A 63 14.83 18.20 -12.79
N LYS A 64 14.30 17.41 -13.74
CA LYS A 64 13.56 17.90 -14.92
C LYS A 64 12.12 18.33 -14.63
N TYR A 65 11.65 18.09 -13.41
CA TYR A 65 10.31 18.43 -12.96
C TYR A 65 10.36 19.47 -11.86
N ASP A 66 9.52 20.50 -11.93
CA ASP A 66 9.49 21.58 -10.94
C ASP A 66 8.26 21.53 -10.03
N SER A 67 7.24 20.77 -10.41
CA SER A 67 5.93 20.80 -9.78
C SER A 67 5.21 19.45 -9.86
N ILE A 68 4.23 19.28 -8.99
CA ILE A 68 3.35 18.11 -9.00
C ILE A 68 1.90 18.60 -9.07
N VAL A 69 1.16 18.15 -10.08
CA VAL A 69 -0.30 18.31 -10.14
C VAL A 69 -0.92 17.34 -9.14
N TRP A 70 -1.59 17.89 -8.14
CA TRP A 70 -2.26 17.09 -7.12
C TRP A 70 -3.70 16.78 -7.53
N ASN A 71 -3.97 15.49 -7.77
CA ASN A 71 -5.33 14.98 -7.89
C ASN A 71 -5.72 14.28 -6.58
N PRO A 72 -6.85 14.65 -5.96
CA PRO A 72 -7.30 13.98 -4.75
C PRO A 72 -7.43 12.47 -4.94
N ILE A 73 -6.98 11.74 -3.93
CA ILE A 73 -7.09 10.29 -3.86
C ILE A 73 -8.57 9.92 -3.77
N THR A 74 -8.95 8.88 -4.51
CA THR A 74 -10.31 8.32 -4.54
C THR A 74 -10.29 6.83 -4.18
N TYR A 75 -11.46 6.21 -4.06
CA TYR A 75 -11.54 4.76 -4.01
C TYR A 75 -11.67 4.16 -5.41
N TYR A 76 -10.98 3.06 -5.65
CA TYR A 76 -11.07 2.34 -6.93
C TYR A 76 -11.11 0.81 -6.73
N PRO A 77 -12.21 0.13 -7.09
CA PRO A 77 -13.48 0.69 -7.55
C PRO A 77 -14.19 1.48 -6.43
N VAL A 78 -15.15 2.32 -6.80
CA VAL A 78 -15.96 3.08 -5.83
C VAL A 78 -16.74 2.09 -4.95
N PRO A 79 -16.56 2.13 -3.61
CA PRO A 79 -17.25 1.21 -2.70
C PRO A 79 -18.73 1.57 -2.67
N LYS A 80 -19.59 0.55 -2.61
CA LYS A 80 -21.00 0.74 -2.26
C LYS A 80 -21.10 0.80 -0.73
N PRO A 81 -21.58 1.90 -0.13
CA PRO A 81 -21.82 1.95 1.31
C PRO A 81 -22.75 0.79 1.72
N SER A 82 -22.45 0.13 2.83
CA SER A 82 -23.30 -0.92 3.39
C SER A 82 -23.73 -0.55 4.80
N THR A 83 -24.66 -1.32 5.38
CA THR A 83 -25.09 -1.14 6.77
C THR A 83 -23.96 -1.32 7.78
N GLN A 84 -22.88 -1.99 7.40
CA GLN A 84 -21.73 -2.29 8.26
C GLN A 84 -20.70 -1.14 8.23
N VAL A 85 -20.42 -0.53 7.06
CA VAL A 85 -19.59 0.69 6.95
C VAL A 85 -20.37 1.79 6.30
N GLY A 86 -20.78 2.74 7.15
CA GLY A 86 -21.37 3.98 6.70
C GLY A 86 -20.36 4.86 5.96
N GLN A 87 -20.88 5.67 5.05
CA GLN A 87 -20.15 6.67 4.27
C GLN A 87 -19.16 7.49 5.13
N LYS A 88 -19.54 7.85 6.36
CA LYS A 88 -18.72 8.62 7.29
C LYS A 88 -17.35 8.00 7.60
N VAL A 89 -17.26 6.66 7.67
CA VAL A 89 -15.98 5.97 7.91
C VAL A 89 -15.13 6.01 6.63
N LEU A 90 -15.74 5.75 5.48
CA LEU A 90 -15.07 5.85 4.17
C LEU A 90 -14.54 7.27 3.95
N ASP A 91 -15.33 8.29 4.26
CA ASP A 91 -14.93 9.70 4.18
C ASP A 91 -13.76 10.00 5.11
N LYS A 92 -13.79 9.48 6.35
CA LYS A 92 -12.71 9.71 7.32
C LYS A 92 -11.39 9.11 6.83
N ILE A 93 -11.41 7.87 6.33
CA ILE A 93 -10.23 7.22 5.77
C ILE A 93 -9.73 8.01 4.57
N LEU A 94 -10.62 8.35 3.64
CA LEU A 94 -10.26 9.07 2.42
C LEU A 94 -9.67 10.46 2.71
N ASN A 95 -10.28 11.19 3.65
CA ASN A 95 -9.81 12.50 4.08
C ASN A 95 -8.44 12.40 4.76
N TYR A 96 -8.26 11.44 5.66
CA TYR A 96 -6.98 11.19 6.30
C TYR A 96 -5.89 10.90 5.27
N THR A 97 -6.14 9.96 4.35
CA THR A 97 -5.18 9.61 3.30
C THR A 97 -4.88 10.81 2.38
N ASN A 98 -5.87 11.59 2.00
CA ASN A 98 -5.67 12.81 1.19
C ASN A 98 -4.81 13.84 1.93
N THR A 99 -5.08 14.11 3.21
CA THR A 99 -4.31 15.07 4.01
C THR A 99 -2.85 14.64 4.13
N GLU A 100 -2.60 13.44 4.63
CA GLU A 100 -1.23 12.94 4.89
C GLU A 100 -0.41 12.84 3.60
N MET A 101 -1.02 12.33 2.52
CA MET A 101 -0.34 12.22 1.23
C MET A 101 -0.07 13.58 0.60
N LYS A 102 -1.03 14.50 0.64
CA LYS A 102 -0.83 15.85 0.11
C LYS A 102 0.30 16.57 0.83
N GLU A 103 0.35 16.48 2.16
CA GLU A 103 1.43 17.06 2.96
C GLU A 103 2.79 16.41 2.64
N ALA A 104 2.85 15.09 2.56
CA ALA A 104 4.08 14.37 2.24
C ALA A 104 4.62 14.69 0.83
N ILE A 105 3.74 14.85 -0.16
CA ILE A 105 4.15 15.23 -1.52
C ILE A 105 4.56 16.71 -1.58
N ALA A 106 3.85 17.60 -0.87
CA ALA A 106 4.20 19.02 -0.81
C ALA A 106 5.59 19.28 -0.23
N GLN A 107 6.11 18.38 0.62
CA GLN A 107 7.49 18.43 1.11
C GLN A 107 8.54 18.14 0.03
N ARG A 108 8.15 17.55 -1.12
CA ARG A 108 9.05 17.17 -2.20
C ARG A 108 9.14 18.21 -3.30
N LYS A 109 7.98 18.71 -3.76
CA LYS A 109 7.87 19.73 -4.81
C LYS A 109 6.60 20.57 -4.60
N PRO A 110 6.56 21.82 -5.11
CA PRO A 110 5.35 22.63 -5.13
C PRO A 110 4.16 21.88 -5.76
N LEU A 111 3.00 21.96 -5.10
CA LEU A 111 1.75 21.43 -5.63
C LEU A 111 1.05 22.48 -6.48
N VAL A 112 0.63 22.10 -7.69
CA VAL A 112 -0.09 22.97 -8.62
C VAL A 112 -1.44 22.35 -8.99
N THR A 113 -2.38 23.18 -9.44
CA THR A 113 -3.71 22.74 -9.91
C THR A 113 -3.78 22.55 -11.43
N THR A 114 -2.84 23.16 -12.16
CA THR A 114 -2.78 23.12 -13.62
C THR A 114 -1.42 22.59 -14.04
N ALA A 115 -1.41 21.63 -14.96
CA ALA A 115 -0.19 21.02 -15.45
C ALA A 115 0.60 22.01 -16.33
N GLY A 116 1.92 22.07 -16.11
CA GLY A 116 2.87 22.78 -16.96
C GLY A 116 3.87 21.83 -17.63
N PRO A 117 4.78 22.35 -18.46
CA PRO A 117 5.74 21.52 -19.23
C PRO A 117 6.68 20.65 -18.40
N HIS A 118 6.84 20.96 -17.11
CA HIS A 118 7.73 20.27 -16.17
C HIS A 118 6.97 19.75 -14.94
N SER A 119 5.68 19.49 -15.10
CA SER A 119 4.83 18.96 -14.03
C SER A 119 4.73 17.43 -14.10
N LEU A 120 4.72 16.78 -12.94
CA LEU A 120 4.24 15.41 -12.80
C LEU A 120 2.78 15.41 -12.36
N ILE A 121 1.93 14.58 -12.95
CA ILE A 121 0.57 14.35 -12.48
C ILE A 121 0.57 13.20 -11.48
N PHE A 122 0.15 13.48 -10.25
CA PHE A 122 -0.08 12.45 -9.25
C PHE A 122 -1.47 11.84 -9.40
N ARG A 123 -1.54 10.51 -9.47
CA ARG A 123 -2.79 9.75 -9.39
C ARG A 123 -2.66 8.72 -8.27
N GLY A 124 -3.62 8.70 -7.35
CA GLY A 124 -3.63 7.73 -6.25
C GLY A 124 -5.03 7.22 -5.96
N ALA A 125 -5.12 5.97 -5.52
CA ALA A 125 -6.37 5.35 -5.10
C ALA A 125 -6.18 4.40 -3.92
N ILE A 126 -7.20 4.34 -3.07
CA ILE A 126 -7.40 3.25 -2.11
C ILE A 126 -8.14 2.14 -2.85
N THR A 127 -7.50 0.97 -3.00
CA THR A 127 -7.94 -0.03 -3.97
C THR A 127 -8.48 -1.33 -3.39
N GLY A 128 -8.42 -1.48 -2.07
CA GLY A 128 -9.00 -2.64 -1.41
C GLY A 128 -8.60 -2.76 0.06
N VAL A 129 -9.27 -3.68 0.75
CA VAL A 129 -8.93 -4.09 2.11
C VAL A 129 -8.97 -5.62 2.17
N ASP A 130 -7.88 -6.26 2.60
CA ASP A 130 -7.80 -7.72 2.82
C ASP A 130 -7.84 -8.01 4.33
N THR A 131 -8.83 -8.76 4.78
CA THR A 131 -8.82 -9.43 6.08
C THR A 131 -8.36 -10.87 5.87
N SER A 132 -7.16 -11.17 6.38
CA SER A 132 -6.42 -12.43 6.19
C SER A 132 -7.16 -13.77 6.38
N LYS A 133 -8.40 -13.79 6.86
CA LYS A 133 -9.23 -15.01 6.95
C LYS A 133 -10.04 -15.33 5.68
N GLU A 134 -10.32 -14.37 4.81
CA GLU A 134 -11.26 -14.57 3.69
C GLU A 134 -10.67 -14.32 2.30
N GLY A 135 -9.47 -13.75 2.19
CA GLY A 135 -8.90 -13.38 0.90
C GLY A 135 -9.68 -12.23 0.24
N LEU A 136 -8.96 -11.39 -0.48
CA LEU A 136 -9.50 -10.18 -1.10
C LEU A 136 -10.69 -10.48 -2.04
N GLN A 137 -11.88 -10.08 -1.60
CA GLN A 137 -13.09 -9.97 -2.41
C GLN A 137 -13.30 -8.48 -2.67
N PHE A 138 -13.07 -8.04 -3.90
CA PHE A 138 -13.08 -6.62 -4.29
C PHE A 138 -14.47 -5.97 -4.23
N TYR A 139 -15.51 -6.77 -4.06
CA TYR A 139 -16.88 -6.33 -3.84
C TYR A 139 -17.41 -6.91 -2.53
N GLU A 140 -18.19 -6.10 -1.80
CA GLU A 140 -18.85 -6.41 -0.51
C GLU A 140 -17.97 -6.52 0.74
N VAL A 141 -16.68 -6.83 0.63
CA VAL A 141 -15.83 -7.08 1.81
C VAL A 141 -15.03 -5.87 2.28
N VAL A 142 -14.78 -4.84 1.46
CA VAL A 142 -14.15 -3.58 1.94
C VAL A 142 -14.93 -2.98 3.12
N PRO A 143 -16.27 -2.88 3.07
CA PRO A 143 -17.05 -2.52 4.25
C PRO A 143 -16.83 -3.47 5.43
N VAL A 144 -17.07 -4.77 5.29
CA VAL A 144 -17.00 -5.72 6.42
C VAL A 144 -15.60 -5.72 7.06
N ALA A 145 -14.56 -5.78 6.24
CA ALA A 145 -13.17 -5.75 6.66
C ALA A 145 -12.81 -4.48 7.44
N LEU A 146 -13.30 -3.31 7.00
CA LEU A 146 -13.08 -2.04 7.71
C LEU A 146 -13.80 -1.99 9.07
N VAL A 147 -14.99 -2.59 9.22
CA VAL A 147 -15.64 -2.72 10.54
C VAL A 147 -14.82 -3.59 11.47
N VAL A 148 -14.40 -4.75 10.99
CA VAL A 148 -13.59 -5.68 11.77
C VAL A 148 -12.29 -5.00 12.20
N ALA A 149 -11.64 -4.27 11.30
CA ALA A 149 -10.46 -3.48 11.62
C ALA A 149 -10.74 -2.38 12.66
N GLY A 150 -11.82 -1.61 12.50
CA GLY A 150 -12.19 -0.53 13.41
C GLY A 150 -12.55 -1.02 14.81
N THR A 151 -13.31 -2.10 14.90
CA THR A 151 -13.70 -2.73 16.19
C THR A 151 -12.51 -3.37 16.88
N GLN A 152 -11.60 -4.02 16.14
CA GLN A 152 -10.37 -4.57 16.68
C GLN A 152 -9.41 -3.49 17.19
N MET A 153 -9.29 -2.38 16.45
CA MET A 153 -8.53 -1.22 16.92
C MET A 153 -9.12 -0.63 18.21
N ALA A 154 -10.45 -0.52 18.32
CA ALA A 154 -11.11 0.04 19.49
C ALA A 154 -11.07 -0.88 20.72
N THR A 155 -11.04 -2.21 20.51
CA THR A 155 -11.09 -3.21 21.59
C THR A 155 -9.71 -3.80 21.96
N GLY A 156 -8.64 -3.42 21.25
CA GLY A 156 -7.28 -3.92 21.49
C GLY A 156 -7.02 -5.35 21.01
N HIS A 157 -8.03 -6.04 20.48
CA HIS A 157 -7.90 -7.39 19.91
C HIS A 157 -7.35 -7.32 18.48
N ARG A 158 -6.04 -7.47 18.28
CA ARG A 158 -5.39 -7.55 16.94
C ARG A 158 -5.51 -8.93 16.29
N THR A 159 -6.70 -9.53 16.29
CA THR A 159 -6.87 -10.94 15.87
C THR A 159 -7.05 -11.11 14.36
N MET A 160 -7.10 -10.02 13.58
CA MET A 160 -7.08 -10.07 12.11
C MET A 160 -6.08 -9.09 11.50
N ASP A 161 -5.19 -9.61 10.65
CA ASP A 161 -4.39 -8.79 9.76
C ASP A 161 -5.32 -8.15 8.73
N THR A 162 -5.64 -6.88 8.94
CA THR A 162 -6.33 -6.03 7.96
C THR A 162 -5.27 -5.29 7.17
N ARG A 163 -5.24 -5.48 5.85
CA ARG A 163 -4.33 -4.78 4.93
C ARG A 163 -5.13 -3.82 4.07
N LEU A 164 -4.81 -2.53 4.13
CA LEU A 164 -5.34 -1.54 3.18
C LEU A 164 -4.39 -1.44 1.99
N TYR A 165 -4.94 -1.52 0.78
CA TYR A 165 -4.19 -1.40 -0.46
C TYR A 165 -4.29 0.02 -0.98
N PHE A 166 -3.13 0.56 -1.32
CA PHE A 166 -2.99 1.87 -1.93
C PHE A 166 -2.14 1.71 -3.19
N GLU A 167 -2.66 2.22 -4.30
CA GLU A 167 -1.97 2.23 -5.58
C GLU A 167 -1.81 3.69 -6.02
N GLY A 168 -0.66 4.03 -6.60
CA GLY A 168 -0.41 5.38 -7.07
C GLY A 168 0.72 5.45 -8.09
N GLU A 169 0.64 6.46 -8.94
CA GLU A 169 1.58 6.75 -10.01
C GLU A 169 1.85 8.25 -10.11
N LEU A 170 3.03 8.57 -10.64
CA LEU A 170 3.42 9.91 -11.10
C LEU A 170 3.74 9.77 -12.58
N ILE A 171 3.04 10.51 -13.41
CA ILE A 171 3.20 10.50 -14.87
C ILE A 171 3.48 11.91 -15.38
N ASP A 172 4.05 12.01 -16.57
CA ASP A 172 4.21 13.29 -17.26
C ASP A 172 2.85 13.98 -17.51
N ALA A 173 2.87 15.31 -17.47
CA ALA A 173 1.73 16.17 -17.78
C ALA A 173 1.34 16.20 -19.26
#